data_AF-A0A939WQ29-F1
#
_entry.id   AF-A0A939WQ29-F1
#
_cell.length_a   1.000
_cell.length_b   1.000
_cell.length_c   1.000
_cell.angle_alpha   90.00
_cell.angle_beta   90.00
_cell.angle_gamma   90.00
#
_symmetry.space_group_name_H-M   'P 1'
#
loop_
_entity.id
_entity.type
_entity.pdbx_description
1 polymer ?
#
loop_
_entity_poly.entity_id
_entity_poly.type
_entity_poly.pdbx_seq_one_letter_code
_entity_poly.pdbx_strand_id
1 'polypeptide(L)'
;DVVKGGVVFRSDVYTNGTVRIELSGFPGDVYTNNCEAALVSESFDVVIDGEVSRTVDLYFNPVSWAPYQSPRVTAVWIPEVGEPQTSSVPFSVVKPVAETICSNTVEHSVLGTNHVYAVNPCGVAVGDDAYFSVKVSPSAFPDSDIVWTNYDEHVVFVGGNTGRNVHVRGVSPGDAELAVIIGGRTSQAPAFPLKVVTPQVFKITAWIVEDENKKTARKVEDIFSMIEPLNDIYRQVGVSFYLDSVTVTNIPAAYNLVYDEDPNGGWDFDRLVGIWHGTGGIECYLVNDFIMSDGEKPPRAANTSEGLVMSARADATTLAHEIGHAFGLSDAYVSSAEKQISTPSTSPVSVATNFINRACAPFDWNGGCCGRGEGGCRYYQNPTRMATIVPRLLMYGVHSDNDIRRDITIGPVDAANYIGDGDSTVWYDQVAPIGFFENGDKKSSPNHE
;
A
#
# COMPACT_ATOMS: atom_id res chain seq x y z
N ASP A 1 2.01 -15.34 20.35
CA ASP A 1 0.61 -14.85 20.32
C ASP A 1 -0.33 -15.88 20.91
N VAL A 2 -0.54 -15.82 22.23
CA VAL A 2 -1.56 -16.62 22.92
C VAL A 2 -2.81 -15.76 23.02
N VAL A 3 -3.93 -16.22 22.45
CA VAL A 3 -5.21 -15.49 22.56
C VAL A 3 -5.78 -15.74 23.94
N LYS A 4 -6.09 -14.67 24.70
CA LYS A 4 -6.72 -14.78 26.02
C LYS A 4 -8.23 -14.54 25.92
N GLY A 5 -9.01 -15.46 26.49
CA GLY A 5 -10.44 -15.29 26.77
C GLY A 5 -10.75 -15.62 28.23
N GLY A 6 -11.93 -15.25 28.73
CA GLY A 6 -12.33 -15.56 30.11
C GLY A 6 -13.76 -16.10 30.15
N VAL A 7 -13.99 -17.14 30.95
CA VAL A 7 -15.33 -17.61 31.30
C VAL A 7 -15.65 -17.10 32.70
N VAL A 8 -16.76 -16.38 32.84
CA VAL A 8 -17.18 -15.82 34.13
C VAL A 8 -18.40 -16.58 34.62
N PHE A 9 -18.25 -17.21 35.78
CA PHE A 9 -19.33 -17.81 36.54
C PHE A 9 -19.90 -16.79 37.50
N ARG A 10 -21.23 -16.66 37.53
CA ARG A 10 -21.95 -15.83 38.49
C ARG A 10 -23.12 -16.63 39.06
N SER A 11 -23.28 -16.54 40.37
CA SER A 11 -24.40 -17.08 41.13
C SER A 11 -25.00 -15.96 41.97
N ASP A 12 -26.32 -15.95 42.11
CA ASP A 12 -27.03 -14.99 42.96
C ASP A 12 -26.90 -15.33 44.46
N VAL A 13 -26.35 -16.51 44.79
CA VAL A 13 -26.12 -17.00 46.14
C VAL A 13 -24.74 -17.65 46.27
N TYR A 14 -24.22 -17.73 47.50
CA TYR A 14 -23.00 -18.48 47.77
C TYR A 14 -23.21 -19.96 47.45
N THR A 15 -22.37 -20.52 46.60
CA THR A 15 -22.49 -21.89 46.12
C THR A 15 -21.18 -22.66 46.27
N ASN A 16 -21.31 -23.90 46.75
CA ASN A 16 -20.25 -24.89 46.69
C ASN A 16 -20.56 -25.90 45.58
N GLY A 17 -19.53 -26.29 44.83
CA GLY A 17 -19.67 -27.28 43.77
C GLY A 17 -18.55 -27.17 42.74
N THR A 18 -18.71 -27.92 41.67
CA THR A 18 -17.71 -28.01 40.61
C THR A 18 -18.30 -27.51 39.31
N VAL A 19 -17.61 -26.57 38.67
CA VAL A 19 -17.86 -26.26 37.26
C VAL A 19 -16.94 -27.13 36.42
N ARG A 20 -17.51 -27.99 35.59
CA ARG A 20 -16.78 -28.61 34.49
C ARG A 20 -16.85 -27.73 33.26
N ILE A 21 -15.70 -27.37 32.70
CA ILE A 21 -15.60 -26.67 31.43
C ILE A 21 -15.22 -27.70 30.37
N GLU A 22 -16.09 -27.89 29.40
CA GLU A 22 -15.91 -28.76 28.25
C GLU A 22 -15.60 -27.91 27.02
N LEU A 23 -14.53 -28.28 26.32
CA LEU A 23 -14.02 -27.61 25.14
C LEU A 23 -14.24 -28.54 23.95
N SER A 24 -15.03 -28.09 22.97
CA SER A 24 -15.29 -28.87 21.76
C SER A 24 -14.98 -28.06 20.51
N GLY A 25 -14.38 -28.69 19.50
CA GLY A 25 -14.04 -28.05 18.24
C GLY A 25 -12.90 -27.03 18.32
N PHE A 26 -11.98 -27.17 19.29
CA PHE A 26 -10.74 -26.39 19.36
C PHE A 26 -9.60 -27.17 18.69
N PRO A 27 -9.05 -26.70 17.56
CA PRO A 27 -8.01 -27.43 16.81
C PRO A 27 -6.58 -27.25 17.37
N GLY A 28 -6.43 -26.83 18.64
CA GLY A 28 -5.13 -26.62 19.28
C GLY A 28 -5.23 -26.55 20.80
N ASP A 29 -4.10 -26.33 21.45
CA ASP A 29 -4.00 -26.40 22.91
C ASP A 29 -4.73 -25.24 23.59
N VAL A 30 -5.48 -25.56 24.65
CA VAL A 30 -6.07 -24.59 25.57
C VAL A 30 -5.42 -24.76 26.94
N TYR A 31 -5.02 -23.65 27.55
CA TYR A 31 -4.41 -23.60 28.87
C TYR A 31 -5.23 -22.74 29.82
N THR A 32 -5.03 -22.92 31.13
CA THR A 32 -5.60 -22.06 32.17
C THR A 32 -4.48 -21.46 33.02
N ASN A 33 -4.72 -20.31 33.66
CA ASN A 33 -3.70 -19.62 34.48
C ASN A 33 -3.19 -20.41 35.68
N ASN A 34 -3.92 -21.43 36.15
CA ASN A 34 -3.67 -22.08 37.44
C ASN A 34 -2.91 -23.40 37.34
N CYS A 35 -2.51 -23.84 36.15
CA CYS A 35 -1.78 -25.09 35.95
C CYS A 35 -0.62 -24.85 34.99
N GLU A 36 0.60 -25.22 35.40
CA GLU A 36 1.79 -25.27 34.54
C GLU A 36 1.45 -25.92 33.19
N ALA A 37 1.27 -25.12 32.14
CA ALA A 37 1.11 -25.53 30.73
C ALA A 37 0.31 -26.82 30.49
N ALA A 38 -0.72 -27.10 31.29
CA ALA A 38 -1.48 -28.33 31.19
C ALA A 38 -2.39 -28.21 29.97
N LEU A 39 -2.11 -29.02 28.95
CA LEU A 39 -2.88 -29.13 27.73
C LEU A 39 -4.28 -29.65 28.10
N VAL A 40 -5.27 -28.75 28.09
CA VAL A 40 -6.67 -29.12 28.32
C VAL A 40 -7.21 -29.62 26.99
N SER A 41 -7.11 -30.92 26.73
CA SER A 41 -7.50 -31.47 25.43
C SER A 41 -9.01 -31.50 25.22
N GLU A 42 -9.83 -31.64 26.27
CA GLU A 42 -11.29 -31.85 26.13
C GLU A 42 -12.14 -31.26 27.26
N SER A 43 -11.71 -31.34 28.52
CA SER A 43 -12.41 -30.72 29.66
C SER A 43 -11.53 -30.54 30.89
N PHE A 44 -11.95 -29.69 31.82
CA PHE A 44 -11.33 -29.55 33.14
C PHE A 44 -12.34 -29.05 34.17
N ASP A 45 -12.06 -29.35 35.44
CA ASP A 45 -12.94 -29.04 36.57
C ASP A 45 -12.39 -27.85 37.38
N VAL A 46 -13.27 -26.94 37.77
CA VAL A 46 -12.98 -25.79 38.63
C VAL A 46 -13.89 -25.85 39.85
N VAL A 47 -13.29 -26.07 41.02
CA VAL A 47 -14.03 -26.09 42.29
C VAL A 47 -14.35 -24.65 42.71
N ILE A 48 -15.63 -24.36 42.98
CA ILE A 48 -16.10 -23.11 43.58
C ILE A 48 -16.39 -23.41 45.05
N ASP A 49 -15.75 -22.68 45.97
CA ASP A 49 -15.89 -22.86 47.42
C ASP A 49 -16.21 -21.52 48.07
N GLY A 50 -17.49 -21.33 48.43
CA GLY A 50 -17.95 -20.14 49.14
C GLY A 50 -17.85 -18.83 48.34
N GLU A 51 -17.99 -18.88 47.01
CA GLU A 51 -17.91 -17.71 46.14
C GLU A 51 -19.24 -17.48 45.38
N VAL A 52 -19.59 -16.21 45.15
CA VAL A 52 -20.73 -15.80 44.29
C VAL A 52 -20.32 -15.60 42.82
N SER A 53 -19.02 -15.53 42.55
CA SER A 53 -18.49 -15.43 41.19
C SER A 53 -17.07 -15.93 41.11
N ARG A 54 -16.74 -16.60 40.01
CA ARG A 54 -15.37 -17.02 39.70
C ARG A 54 -15.08 -16.81 38.23
N THR A 55 -13.92 -16.23 37.94
CA THR A 55 -13.43 -16.07 36.56
C THR A 55 -12.37 -17.10 36.27
N VAL A 56 -12.52 -17.80 35.15
CA VAL A 56 -11.56 -18.76 34.64
C VAL A 56 -10.99 -18.21 33.34
N ASP A 57 -9.72 -17.83 33.37
CA ASP A 57 -9.00 -17.40 32.19
C ASP A 57 -8.60 -18.61 31.34
N LEU A 58 -8.98 -18.58 30.06
CA LEU A 58 -8.62 -19.55 29.03
C LEU A 58 -7.61 -18.93 28.06
N TYR A 59 -6.57 -19.68 27.75
CA TYR A 59 -5.50 -19.28 26.85
C TYR A 59 -5.45 -20.23 25.68
N PHE A 60 -5.58 -19.70 24.47
CA PHE A 60 -5.71 -20.49 23.27
C PHE A 60 -4.44 -20.36 22.43
N ASN A 61 -3.85 -21.49 22.02
CA ASN A 61 -2.72 -21.55 21.11
C ASN A 61 -3.19 -21.73 19.65
N PRO A 62 -3.10 -20.69 18.80
CA PRO A 62 -3.71 -20.70 17.47
C PRO A 62 -2.88 -21.33 16.34
N VAL A 63 -1.74 -21.97 16.68
CA VAL A 63 -0.67 -22.35 15.73
C VAL A 63 -1.12 -23.37 14.65
N SER A 64 -2.25 -24.06 14.82
CA SER A 64 -2.73 -25.12 13.91
C SER A 64 -4.17 -24.96 13.37
N TRP A 65 -4.80 -23.81 13.54
CA TRP A 65 -6.25 -23.72 13.33
C TRP A 65 -6.69 -23.79 11.86
N ALA A 66 -7.38 -24.87 11.52
CA ALA A 66 -8.15 -24.99 10.30
C ALA A 66 -9.48 -24.19 10.38
N PRO A 67 -9.94 -23.60 9.27
CA PRO A 67 -11.05 -22.63 9.26
C PRO A 67 -12.48 -23.19 9.48
N TYR A 68 -12.64 -24.47 9.87
CA TYR A 68 -13.94 -25.17 9.79
C TYR A 68 -14.48 -25.75 11.09
N GLN A 69 -14.00 -25.32 12.25
CA GLN A 69 -14.64 -25.71 13.51
C GLN A 69 -15.37 -24.49 14.10
N SER A 70 -16.61 -24.69 14.55
CA SER A 70 -17.35 -23.74 15.38
C SER A 70 -17.10 -24.12 16.83
N PRO A 71 -15.98 -23.70 17.45
CA PRO A 71 -15.65 -24.13 18.80
C PRO A 71 -16.78 -23.74 19.75
N ARG A 72 -17.02 -24.58 20.75
CA ARG A 72 -17.99 -24.29 21.81
C ARG A 72 -17.31 -24.49 23.15
N VAL A 73 -17.54 -23.54 24.04
CA VAL A 73 -17.25 -23.71 25.46
C VAL A 73 -18.58 -24.05 26.12
N THR A 74 -18.65 -25.25 26.68
CA THR A 74 -19.80 -25.70 27.47
C THR A 74 -19.38 -25.73 28.92
N ALA A 75 -20.11 -25.02 29.77
CA ALA A 75 -19.95 -25.10 31.20
C ALA A 75 -21.07 -25.96 31.79
N VAL A 76 -20.69 -26.97 32.54
CA VAL A 76 -21.58 -27.84 33.31
C VAL A 76 -21.34 -27.56 34.78
N TRP A 77 -22.29 -26.89 35.42
CA TRP A 77 -22.31 -26.72 36.86
C TRP A 77 -22.82 -27.98 37.53
N ILE A 78 -22.03 -28.53 38.47
CA ILE A 78 -22.33 -29.72 39.26
C ILE A 78 -22.38 -29.26 40.72
N PRO A 79 -23.58 -28.90 41.25
CA PRO A 79 -23.71 -28.49 42.63
C PRO A 79 -23.51 -29.66 43.59
N GLU A 80 -23.13 -29.39 44.85
CA GLU A 80 -23.15 -30.42 45.90
C GLU A 80 -24.56 -30.96 46.18
N VAL A 81 -25.58 -30.13 45.96
CA VAL A 81 -27.00 -30.46 46.13
C VAL A 81 -27.80 -29.89 44.96
N GLY A 82 -28.50 -30.75 44.24
CA GLY A 82 -29.38 -30.37 43.12
C GLY A 82 -28.99 -31.04 41.80
N GLU A 83 -29.71 -30.67 40.74
CA GLU A 83 -29.45 -31.17 39.38
C GLU A 83 -28.35 -30.34 38.69
N PRO A 84 -27.49 -30.96 37.87
CA PRO A 84 -26.51 -30.25 37.06
C PRO A 84 -27.17 -29.24 36.11
N GLN A 85 -26.50 -28.12 35.88
CA GLN A 85 -26.94 -27.08 34.94
C GLN A 85 -25.91 -26.92 33.82
N THR A 86 -26.37 -26.87 32.58
CA THR A 86 -25.49 -26.74 31.42
C THR A 86 -25.77 -25.45 30.67
N SER A 87 -24.71 -24.72 30.37
CA SER A 87 -24.74 -23.57 29.45
C SER A 87 -23.67 -23.76 28.38
N SER A 88 -24.01 -23.49 27.13
CA SER A 88 -23.09 -23.64 25.99
C SER A 88 -23.06 -22.35 25.18
N VAL A 89 -21.88 -21.75 25.08
CA VAL A 89 -21.66 -20.51 24.33
C VAL A 89 -20.79 -20.83 23.11
N PRO A 90 -21.20 -20.40 21.90
CA PRO A 90 -20.32 -20.51 20.74
C PRO A 90 -19.09 -19.63 20.98
N PHE A 91 -17.92 -20.21 20.77
CA PHE A 91 -16.66 -19.48 20.75
C PHE A 91 -16.31 -19.24 19.29
N SER A 92 -16.01 -18.00 18.93
CA SER A 92 -15.48 -17.69 17.60
C SER A 92 -14.11 -17.13 17.79
N VAL A 93 -13.11 -17.72 17.14
CA VAL A 93 -11.83 -17.05 17.08
C VAL A 93 -11.73 -16.26 15.81
N VAL A 94 -11.78 -14.96 16.02
CA VAL A 94 -11.54 -13.97 14.99
C VAL A 94 -10.03 -13.89 14.80
N LYS A 95 -9.56 -14.30 13.64
CA LYS A 95 -8.22 -13.95 13.18
C LYS A 95 -8.40 -12.77 12.24
N PRO A 96 -8.32 -11.52 12.72
CA PRO A 96 -8.29 -10.40 11.81
C PRO A 96 -6.98 -10.46 11.03
N VAL A 97 -7.05 -11.03 9.82
CA VAL A 97 -6.01 -10.84 8.82
C VAL A 97 -6.35 -9.52 8.16
N ALA A 98 -5.83 -8.43 8.72
CA ALA A 98 -5.72 -7.18 7.98
C ALA A 98 -5.08 -7.50 6.62
N GLU A 99 -5.91 -7.52 5.57
CA GLU A 99 -5.41 -7.83 4.24
C GLU A 99 -4.46 -6.76 3.80
N THR A 100 -3.46 -7.21 3.05
CA THR A 100 -2.79 -6.34 2.13
C THR A 100 -3.76 -5.73 1.16
N ILE A 101 -3.80 -4.41 1.10
CA ILE A 101 -4.67 -3.70 0.18
C ILE A 101 -3.82 -2.91 -0.82
N CYS A 102 -4.50 -2.29 -1.78
CA CYS A 102 -4.07 -1.61 -3.00
C CYS A 102 -3.91 -2.48 -4.27
N SER A 103 -4.28 -3.78 -4.27
CA SER A 103 -4.47 -4.53 -5.55
C SER A 103 -5.85 -4.32 -6.16
N ASN A 104 -6.74 -3.68 -5.41
CA ASN A 104 -8.13 -3.49 -5.78
C ASN A 104 -8.35 -2.01 -6.06
N THR A 105 -9.09 -1.75 -7.12
CA THR A 105 -9.66 -0.44 -7.39
C THR A 105 -11.15 -0.47 -7.08
N VAL A 106 -11.70 0.67 -6.73
CA VAL A 106 -13.15 0.85 -6.63
C VAL A 106 -13.55 1.80 -7.75
N GLU A 107 -14.43 1.34 -8.62
CA GLU A 107 -15.12 2.22 -9.56
C GLU A 107 -16.24 2.94 -8.83
N HIS A 108 -16.21 4.27 -8.86
CA HIS A 108 -17.27 5.09 -8.28
C HIS A 108 -17.62 6.23 -9.21
N SER A 109 -18.93 6.43 -9.44
CA SER A 109 -19.43 7.46 -10.34
C SER A 109 -19.61 8.77 -9.58
N VAL A 110 -18.93 9.83 -10.02
CA VAL A 110 -19.08 11.19 -9.51
C VAL A 110 -19.66 12.05 -10.62
N LEU A 111 -20.86 12.59 -10.40
CA LEU A 111 -21.57 13.44 -11.38
C LEU A 111 -21.74 12.80 -12.78
N GLY A 112 -21.79 11.46 -12.85
CA GLY A 112 -21.95 10.72 -14.11
C GLY A 112 -20.64 10.30 -14.79
N THR A 113 -19.49 10.69 -14.24
CA THR A 113 -18.18 10.21 -14.69
C THR A 113 -17.71 9.08 -13.77
N ASN A 114 -17.33 7.94 -14.34
CA ASN A 114 -16.78 6.82 -13.57
C ASN A 114 -15.30 7.07 -13.32
N HIS A 115 -14.92 7.10 -12.05
CA HIS A 115 -13.52 7.23 -11.64
C HIS A 115 -13.05 5.92 -11.03
N VAL A 116 -11.77 5.60 -11.26
CA VAL A 116 -11.10 4.45 -10.66
C VAL A 116 -10.31 4.93 -9.45
N TYR A 117 -10.75 4.55 -8.25
CA TYR A 117 -10.07 4.91 -7.00
C TYR A 117 -9.14 3.78 -6.54
N ALA A 118 -7.92 4.15 -6.16
CA ALA A 118 -7.07 3.28 -5.37
C ALA A 118 -7.70 3.06 -3.98
N VAL A 119 -7.65 1.83 -3.49
CA VAL A 119 -8.09 1.50 -2.13
C VAL A 119 -6.89 1.59 -1.20
N ASN A 120 -7.08 2.22 -0.03
CA ASN A 120 -6.06 2.60 0.94
C ASN A 120 -4.97 3.52 0.37
N PRO A 121 -5.35 4.66 -0.23
CA PRO A 121 -4.38 5.63 -0.73
C PRO A 121 -3.56 6.22 0.42
N CYS A 122 -2.37 6.74 0.10
CA CYS A 122 -1.49 7.41 1.06
C CYS A 122 -1.99 8.80 1.49
N GLY A 123 -3.01 9.33 0.83
CA GLY A 123 -3.56 10.64 1.09
C GLY A 123 -4.91 10.89 0.42
N VAL A 124 -5.46 12.07 0.68
CA VAL A 124 -6.72 12.55 0.11
C VAL A 124 -6.70 14.07 0.02
N ALA A 125 -7.27 14.64 -1.04
CA ALA A 125 -7.38 16.09 -1.16
C ALA A 125 -8.54 16.62 -0.31
N VAL A 126 -8.45 17.86 0.15
CA VAL A 126 -9.59 18.54 0.80
C VAL A 126 -10.77 18.63 -0.19
N GLY A 127 -11.93 18.14 0.24
CA GLY A 127 -13.14 18.06 -0.57
C GLY A 127 -13.30 16.76 -1.36
N ASP A 128 -12.23 15.98 -1.52
CA ASP A 128 -12.23 14.73 -2.26
C ASP A 128 -12.47 13.51 -1.36
N ASP A 129 -12.81 12.41 -2.02
CA ASP A 129 -13.16 11.13 -1.41
C ASP A 129 -12.01 10.12 -1.54
N ALA A 130 -11.81 9.32 -0.49
CA ALA A 130 -10.88 8.21 -0.45
C ALA A 130 -11.54 6.95 0.13
N TYR A 131 -11.13 5.79 -0.36
CA TYR A 131 -11.75 4.50 -0.03
C TYR A 131 -10.75 3.62 0.70
N PHE A 132 -11.22 3.02 1.80
CA PHE A 132 -10.43 2.12 2.62
C PHE A 132 -11.13 0.78 2.80
N SER A 133 -10.34 -0.28 2.90
CA SER A 133 -10.84 -1.65 3.09
C SER A 133 -10.06 -2.40 4.17
N VAL A 134 -10.59 -3.52 4.63
CA VAL A 134 -9.91 -4.57 5.41
C VAL A 134 -10.51 -5.93 5.08
N LYS A 135 -9.69 -6.98 5.04
CA LYS A 135 -10.20 -8.35 5.23
C LYS A 135 -10.29 -8.67 6.71
N VAL A 136 -11.32 -9.45 7.04
CA VAL A 136 -11.49 -10.05 8.36
C VAL A 136 -11.87 -11.51 8.18
N SER A 137 -11.18 -12.41 8.90
CA SER A 137 -11.44 -13.84 8.90
C SER A 137 -12.03 -14.28 10.25
N PRO A 138 -13.09 -15.13 10.26
CA PRO A 138 -13.76 -15.68 9.08
C PRO A 138 -14.54 -14.61 8.28
N SER A 139 -14.82 -14.88 7.00
CA SER A 139 -15.62 -13.97 6.16
C SER A 139 -17.03 -13.72 6.72
N ALA A 140 -17.54 -14.66 7.51
CA ALA A 140 -18.81 -14.54 8.22
C ALA A 140 -18.75 -13.62 9.45
N PHE A 141 -17.59 -13.08 9.83
CA PHE A 141 -17.49 -12.11 10.93
C PHE A 141 -18.35 -10.87 10.61
N PRO A 142 -19.25 -10.44 11.52
CA PRO A 142 -20.24 -9.42 11.22
C PRO A 142 -19.60 -8.05 10.98
N ASP A 143 -20.05 -7.36 9.93
CA ASP A 143 -19.58 -6.01 9.59
C ASP A 143 -19.93 -4.97 10.68
N SER A 144 -21.00 -5.19 11.45
CA SER A 144 -21.38 -4.34 12.59
C SER A 144 -20.32 -4.28 13.68
N ASP A 145 -19.46 -5.31 13.76
CA ASP A 145 -18.43 -5.44 14.81
C ASP A 145 -17.05 -5.03 14.29
N ILE A 146 -16.98 -4.47 13.07
CA ILE A 146 -15.80 -3.85 12.47
C ILE A 146 -16.07 -2.35 12.45
N VAL A 147 -15.42 -1.59 13.33
CA VAL A 147 -15.65 -0.15 13.49
C VAL A 147 -14.38 0.59 13.12
N TRP A 148 -14.52 1.57 12.25
CA TRP A 148 -13.46 2.48 11.87
C TRP A 148 -13.51 3.73 12.72
N THR A 149 -12.34 4.19 13.14
CA THR A 149 -12.17 5.40 13.93
C THR A 149 -11.11 6.25 13.27
N ASN A 150 -11.34 7.56 13.21
CA ASN A 150 -10.32 8.55 12.94
C ASN A 150 -9.92 9.23 14.24
N TYR A 151 -8.62 9.41 14.46
CA TYR A 151 -8.14 10.12 15.65
C TYR A 151 -8.12 11.64 15.44
N ASP A 152 -8.17 12.10 14.18
CA ASP A 152 -8.04 13.51 13.79
C ASP A 152 -9.25 14.01 12.98
N GLU A 153 -9.53 15.31 13.08
CA GLU A 153 -10.64 15.99 12.41
C GLU A 153 -10.36 16.33 10.92
N HIS A 154 -9.23 15.85 10.38
CA HIS A 154 -8.83 16.10 9.00
C HIS A 154 -9.65 15.31 7.97
N VAL A 155 -10.28 14.21 8.39
CA VAL A 155 -11.16 13.39 7.56
C VAL A 155 -12.49 13.12 8.26
N VAL A 156 -13.54 12.85 7.48
CA VAL A 156 -14.85 12.43 7.99
C VAL A 156 -15.36 11.21 7.22
N PHE A 157 -16.04 10.30 7.92
CA PHE A 157 -16.70 9.16 7.28
C PHE A 157 -17.93 9.59 6.49
N VAL A 158 -18.06 9.08 5.28
CA VAL A 158 -19.21 9.29 4.41
C VAL A 158 -19.99 7.97 4.33
N GLY A 159 -21.28 8.01 4.69
CA GLY A 159 -22.13 6.82 4.65
C GLY A 159 -21.96 5.84 5.82
N GLY A 160 -21.13 6.16 6.81
CA GLY A 160 -20.94 5.38 8.04
C GLY A 160 -19.49 4.93 8.24
N ASN A 161 -19.19 4.41 9.43
CA ASN A 161 -17.84 4.00 9.85
C ASN A 161 -17.76 2.51 10.24
N THR A 162 -18.67 1.68 9.75
CA THR A 162 -18.71 0.25 10.11
C THR A 162 -18.57 -0.65 8.89
N GLY A 163 -17.99 -1.83 9.07
CA GLY A 163 -17.84 -2.87 8.07
C GLY A 163 -16.44 -2.95 7.48
N ARG A 164 -16.26 -3.87 6.53
CA ARG A 164 -14.97 -4.11 5.86
C ARG A 164 -14.50 -2.98 4.95
N ASN A 165 -15.40 -2.11 4.51
CA ASN A 165 -15.09 -1.01 3.62
C ASN A 165 -15.64 0.29 4.19
N VAL A 166 -14.87 1.36 4.10
CA VAL A 166 -15.31 2.70 4.44
C VAL A 166 -14.86 3.70 3.39
N HIS A 167 -15.61 4.79 3.33
CA HIS A 167 -15.34 5.95 2.50
C HIS A 167 -15.15 7.14 3.44
N VAL A 168 -14.06 7.87 3.26
CA VAL A 168 -13.78 9.12 3.96
C VAL A 168 -13.65 10.29 3.00
N ARG A 169 -13.93 11.50 3.50
CA ARG A 169 -13.70 12.76 2.79
C ARG A 169 -12.67 13.61 3.51
N GLY A 170 -11.75 14.21 2.76
CA GLY A 170 -10.81 15.21 3.29
C GLY A 170 -11.53 16.52 3.66
N VAL A 171 -11.30 17.02 4.87
CA VAL A 171 -11.97 18.23 5.39
C VAL A 171 -10.99 19.38 5.60
N SER A 172 -9.82 19.10 6.16
CA SER A 172 -8.78 20.12 6.38
C SER A 172 -7.39 19.50 6.22
N PRO A 173 -6.40 20.26 5.71
CA PRO A 173 -5.05 19.73 5.52
C PRO A 173 -4.41 19.32 6.85
N GLY A 174 -3.65 18.23 6.84
CA GLY A 174 -2.96 17.69 8.02
C GLY A 174 -2.68 16.20 7.89
N ASP A 175 -1.90 15.67 8.83
CA ASP A 175 -1.70 14.22 8.96
C ASP A 175 -2.93 13.62 9.62
N ALA A 176 -3.38 12.45 9.16
CA ALA A 176 -4.52 11.74 9.72
C ALA A 176 -4.22 10.25 9.87
N GLU A 177 -4.92 9.59 10.78
CA GLU A 177 -4.86 8.14 10.95
C GLU A 177 -6.26 7.53 11.05
N LEU A 178 -6.52 6.50 10.24
CA LEU A 178 -7.70 5.64 10.36
C LEU A 178 -7.33 4.34 11.07
N ALA A 179 -7.95 4.03 12.20
CA ALA A 179 -7.80 2.76 12.88
C ALA A 179 -9.05 1.89 12.76
N VAL A 180 -8.85 0.57 12.78
CA VAL A 180 -9.93 -0.42 12.66
C VAL A 180 -10.05 -1.22 13.95
N ILE A 181 -11.12 -0.95 14.70
CA ILE A 181 -11.50 -1.69 15.89
C ILE A 181 -12.33 -2.90 15.47
N ILE A 182 -11.85 -4.09 15.84
CA ILE A 182 -12.55 -5.35 15.55
C ILE A 182 -12.93 -5.99 16.88
N GLY A 183 -14.22 -6.24 17.09
CA GLY A 183 -14.75 -6.80 18.33
C GLY A 183 -14.04 -8.09 18.75
N GLY A 184 -13.69 -8.21 20.03
CA GLY A 184 -13.04 -9.41 20.60
C GLY A 184 -11.54 -9.57 20.29
N ARG A 185 -10.89 -8.56 19.70
CA ARG A 185 -9.47 -8.58 19.36
C ARG A 185 -8.57 -8.29 20.58
N THR A 186 -7.48 -9.03 20.70
CA THR A 186 -6.41 -8.81 21.71
C THR A 186 -5.09 -8.30 21.10
N SER A 187 -4.94 -8.35 19.77
CA SER A 187 -3.79 -7.78 19.05
C SER A 187 -4.01 -6.32 18.68
N GLN A 188 -2.94 -5.57 18.42
CA GLN A 188 -3.00 -4.15 18.08
C GLN A 188 -3.96 -3.89 16.91
N ALA A 189 -4.81 -2.87 17.05
CA ALA A 189 -5.73 -2.47 15.99
C ALA A 189 -4.94 -2.09 14.73
N PRO A 190 -5.40 -2.50 13.54
CA PRO A 190 -4.77 -2.05 12.33
C PRO A 190 -4.96 -0.51 12.23
N ALA A 191 -3.93 0.23 11.81
CA ALA A 191 -3.98 1.68 11.51
C ALA A 191 -3.41 2.10 10.12
N PHE A 192 -4.11 3.01 9.43
CA PHE A 192 -3.76 3.58 8.14
C PHE A 192 -3.39 5.07 8.31
N PRO A 193 -2.09 5.41 8.33
CA PRO A 193 -1.69 6.79 8.23
C PRO A 193 -1.94 7.30 6.80
N LEU A 194 -2.39 8.54 6.70
CA LEU A 194 -2.61 9.23 5.44
C LEU A 194 -2.37 10.74 5.62
N LYS A 195 -2.17 11.46 4.53
CA LYS A 195 -2.09 12.92 4.53
C LYS A 195 -3.29 13.54 3.83
N VAL A 196 -3.94 14.51 4.50
CA VAL A 196 -4.94 15.38 3.87
C VAL A 196 -4.23 16.61 3.34
N VAL A 197 -4.40 16.91 2.05
CA VAL A 197 -3.66 17.97 1.37
C VAL A 197 -4.57 18.93 0.63
N THR A 198 -4.09 20.15 0.41
CA THR A 198 -4.74 21.09 -0.49
C THR A 198 -4.59 20.60 -1.93
N PRO A 199 -5.68 20.54 -2.73
CA PRO A 199 -5.60 20.16 -4.13
C PRO A 199 -4.62 21.05 -4.90
N GLN A 200 -3.79 20.43 -5.73
CA GLN A 200 -2.87 21.12 -6.65
C GLN A 200 -3.18 20.74 -8.09
N VAL A 201 -3.02 21.70 -8.99
CA VAL A 201 -3.27 21.53 -10.43
C VAL A 201 -2.03 21.97 -11.18
N PHE A 202 -1.43 21.06 -11.94
CA PHE A 202 -0.31 21.36 -12.82
C PHE A 202 -0.73 21.27 -14.28
N LYS A 203 -0.06 22.04 -15.11
CA LYS A 203 -0.29 22.01 -16.55
C LYS A 203 0.75 21.13 -17.23
N ILE A 204 0.35 20.46 -18.30
CA ILE A 204 1.22 19.69 -19.17
C ILE A 204 1.26 20.39 -20.53
N THR A 205 2.46 20.69 -21.02
CA THR A 205 2.70 21.12 -22.40
C THR A 205 3.37 19.99 -23.16
N ALA A 206 2.83 19.64 -24.33
CA ALA A 206 3.29 18.50 -25.08
C ALA A 206 3.77 18.85 -26.48
N TRP A 207 4.84 18.18 -26.92
CA TRP A 207 5.39 18.29 -28.27
C TRP A 207 5.44 16.92 -28.94
N ILE A 208 4.79 16.77 -30.09
CA ILE A 208 4.79 15.54 -30.88
C ILE A 208 5.76 15.69 -32.03
N VAL A 209 6.78 14.84 -32.08
CA VAL A 209 7.78 14.89 -33.16
C VAL A 209 7.24 14.21 -34.43
N GLU A 210 7.36 14.88 -35.57
CA GLU A 210 7.09 14.31 -36.90
C GLU A 210 8.36 13.82 -37.60
N ASP A 211 8.23 12.76 -38.40
CA ASP A 211 9.25 12.35 -39.37
C ASP A 211 9.22 13.17 -40.66
N GLU A 212 10.13 12.85 -41.59
CA GLU A 212 10.26 13.54 -42.89
C GLU A 212 9.00 13.38 -43.79
N ASN A 213 8.19 12.36 -43.53
CA ASN A 213 6.97 12.04 -44.27
C ASN A 213 5.71 12.57 -43.59
N LYS A 214 5.84 13.45 -42.58
CA LYS A 214 4.70 13.97 -41.79
C LYS A 214 3.96 12.90 -41.00
N LYS A 215 4.63 11.79 -40.70
CA LYS A 215 4.14 10.83 -39.74
C LYS A 215 4.49 11.32 -38.34
N THR A 216 3.48 11.51 -37.51
CA THR A 216 3.66 11.87 -36.11
C THR A 216 4.10 10.65 -35.29
N ALA A 217 4.97 10.86 -34.31
CA ALA A 217 5.40 9.82 -33.38
C ALA A 217 4.23 9.20 -32.61
N ARG A 218 3.26 10.06 -32.27
CA ARG A 218 2.00 9.74 -31.60
C ARG A 218 0.87 10.61 -32.14
N LYS A 219 -0.37 10.25 -31.86
CA LYS A 219 -1.52 11.10 -32.16
C LYS A 219 -1.78 12.04 -31.00
N VAL A 220 -2.43 13.17 -31.30
CA VAL A 220 -2.87 14.13 -30.28
C VAL A 220 -3.87 13.47 -29.32
N GLU A 221 -4.75 12.62 -29.84
CA GLU A 221 -5.73 11.88 -29.03
C GLU A 221 -5.07 10.92 -28.03
N ASP A 222 -3.89 10.39 -28.36
CA ASP A 222 -3.18 9.44 -27.49
C ASP A 222 -2.77 10.13 -26.18
N ILE A 223 -2.21 11.35 -26.23
CA ILE A 223 -1.86 12.08 -25.00
C ILE A 223 -3.10 12.53 -24.23
N PHE A 224 -4.17 12.97 -24.90
CA PHE A 224 -5.42 13.29 -24.21
C PHE A 224 -5.96 12.10 -23.42
N SER A 225 -5.88 10.89 -23.98
CA SER A 225 -6.31 9.66 -23.31
C SER A 225 -5.48 9.27 -22.08
N MET A 226 -4.29 9.87 -21.90
CA MET A 226 -3.42 9.59 -20.75
C MET A 226 -3.72 10.48 -19.55
N ILE A 227 -4.35 11.64 -19.75
CA ILE A 227 -4.57 12.61 -18.67
C ILE A 227 -5.51 12.08 -17.59
N GLU A 228 -6.59 11.40 -17.97
CA GLU A 228 -7.54 10.86 -17.00
C GLU A 228 -6.92 9.75 -16.13
N PRO A 229 -6.28 8.70 -16.67
CA PRO A 229 -5.60 7.70 -15.84
C PRO A 229 -4.44 8.27 -15.01
N LEU A 230 -3.72 9.28 -15.54
CA LEU A 230 -2.70 10.01 -14.78
C LEU A 230 -3.31 10.69 -13.54
N ASN A 231 -4.43 11.38 -13.72
CA ASN A 231 -5.16 12.04 -12.63
C ASN A 231 -5.72 11.02 -11.62
N ASP A 232 -6.15 9.84 -12.06
CA ASP A 232 -6.57 8.77 -11.16
C ASP A 232 -5.42 8.29 -10.25
N ILE A 233 -4.19 8.22 -10.77
CA ILE A 233 -3.00 7.86 -9.98
C ILE A 233 -2.67 8.97 -8.97
N TYR A 234 -2.54 10.22 -9.42
CA TYR A 234 -2.09 11.33 -8.58
C TYR A 234 -3.15 11.90 -7.64
N ARG A 235 -4.42 11.50 -7.79
CA ARG A 235 -5.47 11.79 -6.81
C ARG A 235 -5.09 11.32 -5.40
N GLN A 236 -4.31 10.24 -5.28
CA GLN A 236 -3.79 9.73 -4.00
C GLN A 236 -3.01 10.78 -3.20
N VAL A 237 -2.46 11.79 -3.88
CA VAL A 237 -1.65 12.85 -3.27
C VAL A 237 -2.23 14.23 -3.53
N GLY A 238 -3.50 14.31 -3.90
CA GLY A 238 -4.22 15.56 -4.17
C GLY A 238 -3.64 16.38 -5.32
N VAL A 239 -3.03 15.72 -6.30
CA VAL A 239 -2.48 16.36 -7.49
C VAL A 239 -3.32 16.00 -8.71
N SER A 240 -3.53 16.98 -9.58
CA SER A 240 -4.19 16.80 -10.87
C SER A 240 -3.48 17.57 -11.97
N PHE A 241 -3.74 17.17 -13.21
CA PHE A 241 -3.12 17.68 -14.41
C PHE A 241 -4.15 18.02 -15.47
N TYR A 242 -3.85 19.04 -16.26
CA TYR A 242 -4.55 19.34 -17.50
C TYR A 242 -3.56 19.55 -18.64
N LEU A 243 -3.98 19.21 -19.86
CA LEU A 243 -3.19 19.45 -21.06
C LEU A 243 -3.41 20.89 -21.53
N ASP A 244 -2.38 21.72 -21.44
CA ASP A 244 -2.41 23.15 -21.77
C ASP A 244 -2.33 23.36 -23.28
N SER A 245 -1.38 22.67 -23.93
CA SER A 245 -1.23 22.68 -25.37
C SER A 245 -0.51 21.44 -25.89
N VAL A 246 -0.78 21.13 -27.15
CA VAL A 246 -0.09 20.10 -27.91
C VAL A 246 0.42 20.74 -29.19
N THR A 247 1.74 20.70 -29.39
CA THR A 247 2.40 21.21 -30.59
C THR A 247 2.96 20.05 -31.37
N VAL A 248 2.71 20.01 -32.67
CA VAL A 248 3.35 19.03 -33.56
C VAL A 248 4.59 19.69 -34.18
N THR A 249 5.77 19.11 -33.96
CA THR A 249 7.05 19.68 -34.35
C THR A 249 7.53 19.11 -35.68
N ASN A 250 8.35 19.87 -36.39
CA ASN A 250 8.93 19.49 -37.68
C ASN A 250 10.43 19.15 -37.53
N ILE A 251 10.77 18.28 -36.58
CA ILE A 251 12.15 17.86 -36.32
C ILE A 251 12.33 16.35 -36.60
N PRO A 252 12.38 15.93 -37.87
CA PRO A 252 12.50 14.52 -38.23
C PRO A 252 13.69 13.80 -37.62
N ALA A 253 14.79 14.52 -37.42
CA ALA A 253 16.00 13.94 -36.86
C ALA A 253 15.85 13.57 -35.37
N ALA A 254 14.83 14.10 -34.67
CA ALA A 254 14.47 13.71 -33.30
C ALA A 254 13.36 12.63 -33.25
N TYR A 255 12.84 12.17 -34.41
CA TYR A 255 11.72 11.22 -34.45
C TYR A 255 12.09 9.90 -33.78
N ASN A 256 13.30 9.39 -34.03
CA ASN A 256 13.92 8.35 -33.22
C ASN A 256 15.11 8.99 -32.50
N LEU A 257 15.01 9.09 -31.17
CA LEU A 257 15.91 9.92 -30.37
C LEU A 257 17.08 9.10 -29.85
N VAL A 258 18.31 9.60 -29.97
CA VAL A 258 19.45 8.95 -29.30
C VAL A 258 19.29 9.17 -27.79
N TYR A 259 19.32 8.08 -27.01
CA TYR A 259 19.13 8.17 -25.57
C TYR A 259 20.33 8.81 -24.87
N ASP A 260 21.54 8.34 -25.21
CA ASP A 260 22.80 8.88 -24.72
C ASP A 260 23.26 10.10 -25.52
N GLU A 261 24.35 10.74 -25.10
CA GLU A 261 25.02 11.78 -25.89
C GLU A 261 25.38 11.25 -27.29
N ASP A 262 24.97 11.97 -28.33
CA ASP A 262 25.46 11.69 -29.68
C ASP A 262 26.80 12.42 -29.91
N PRO A 263 27.94 11.72 -29.99
CA PRO A 263 29.25 12.33 -30.16
C PRO A 263 29.40 13.06 -31.51
N ASN A 264 28.50 12.82 -32.47
CA ASN A 264 28.48 13.50 -33.77
C ASN A 264 27.51 14.68 -33.81
N GLY A 265 26.86 14.98 -32.68
CA GLY A 265 25.95 16.09 -32.55
C GLY A 265 24.63 15.92 -33.30
N GLY A 266 24.09 14.70 -33.36
CA GLY A 266 22.69 14.46 -33.69
C GLY A 266 21.74 14.90 -32.58
N TRP A 267 20.50 14.43 -32.67
CA TRP A 267 19.47 14.71 -31.67
C TRP A 267 19.54 13.68 -30.56
N ASP A 268 19.91 14.17 -29.38
CA ASP A 268 19.91 13.42 -28.13
C ASP A 268 18.84 13.96 -27.17
N PHE A 269 18.67 13.27 -26.06
CA PHE A 269 17.71 13.58 -25.02
C PHE A 269 17.82 15.03 -24.52
N ASP A 270 19.02 15.44 -24.11
CA ASP A 270 19.27 16.77 -23.53
C ASP A 270 18.98 17.90 -24.53
N ARG A 271 19.34 17.72 -25.81
CA ARG A 271 19.05 18.73 -26.83
C ARG A 271 17.56 18.87 -27.11
N LEU A 272 16.79 17.78 -27.05
CA LEU A 272 15.35 17.85 -27.31
C LEU A 272 14.64 18.63 -26.19
N VAL A 273 14.95 18.32 -24.93
CA VAL A 273 14.33 18.97 -23.77
C VAL A 273 14.79 20.42 -23.60
N GLY A 274 16.04 20.74 -23.97
CA GLY A 274 16.60 22.08 -23.85
C GLY A 274 16.06 23.12 -24.86
N ILE A 275 15.28 22.73 -25.87
CA ILE A 275 14.76 23.69 -26.87
C ILE A 275 13.51 24.41 -26.39
N TRP A 276 12.62 23.71 -25.69
CA TRP A 276 11.32 24.23 -25.32
C TRP A 276 11.11 24.16 -23.81
N HIS A 277 12.01 24.81 -23.08
CA HIS A 277 11.96 24.84 -21.63
C HIS A 277 11.28 26.09 -21.05
N GLY A 278 10.80 26.00 -19.80
CA GLY A 278 10.32 27.13 -19.03
C GLY A 278 8.83 27.48 -19.25
N THR A 279 8.01 26.51 -19.62
CA THR A 279 6.55 26.69 -19.77
C THR A 279 5.83 26.96 -18.44
N GLY A 280 6.47 26.71 -17.29
CA GLY A 280 5.85 26.83 -15.97
C GLY A 280 4.92 25.67 -15.62
N GLY A 281 5.19 24.49 -16.18
CA GLY A 281 4.47 23.24 -15.93
C GLY A 281 5.34 22.03 -16.25
N ILE A 282 4.73 20.89 -16.53
CA ILE A 282 5.42 19.68 -16.99
C ILE A 282 5.55 19.73 -18.50
N GLU A 283 6.76 19.46 -19.00
CA GLU A 283 7.08 19.47 -20.42
C GLU A 283 7.30 18.05 -20.91
N CYS A 284 6.48 17.64 -21.88
CA CYS A 284 6.43 16.26 -22.37
C CYS A 284 6.71 16.21 -23.88
N TYR A 285 7.78 15.54 -24.27
CA TYR A 285 8.16 15.37 -25.67
C TYR A 285 7.86 13.94 -26.12
N LEU A 286 7.17 13.80 -27.24
CA LEU A 286 6.68 12.52 -27.76
C LEU A 286 7.46 12.16 -29.01
N VAL A 287 8.31 11.14 -28.89
CA VAL A 287 9.14 10.57 -29.96
C VAL A 287 8.65 9.17 -30.32
N ASN A 288 9.08 8.64 -31.46
CA ASN A 288 8.67 7.31 -31.91
C ASN A 288 9.34 6.23 -31.05
N ASP A 289 10.67 6.28 -30.94
CA ASP A 289 11.43 5.36 -30.11
C ASP A 289 12.78 5.98 -29.70
N PHE A 290 13.43 5.32 -28.74
CA PHE A 290 14.82 5.62 -28.36
C PHE A 290 15.80 4.73 -29.13
N ILE A 291 16.96 5.28 -29.45
CA ILE A 291 18.10 4.59 -30.04
C ILE A 291 19.16 4.45 -28.95
N MET A 292 19.52 3.21 -28.62
CA MET A 292 20.59 2.88 -27.68
C MET A 292 21.90 2.67 -28.45
N SER A 293 23.00 3.16 -27.90
CA SER A 293 24.33 3.12 -28.55
C SER A 293 24.97 1.71 -28.55
N ASP A 294 24.51 0.82 -27.67
CA ASP A 294 25.12 -0.47 -27.34
C ASP A 294 24.23 -1.70 -27.60
N GLY A 295 23.05 -1.48 -28.22
CA GLY A 295 22.07 -2.55 -28.49
C GLY A 295 21.21 -2.96 -27.29
N GLU A 296 21.22 -2.16 -26.21
CA GLU A 296 20.29 -2.28 -25.10
C GLU A 296 18.82 -2.16 -25.53
N LYS A 297 17.93 -2.64 -24.65
CA LYS A 297 16.49 -2.46 -24.85
C LYS A 297 16.15 -0.98 -24.60
N PRO A 298 15.60 -0.25 -25.58
CA PRO A 298 15.32 1.16 -25.42
C PRO A 298 14.28 1.40 -24.34
N PRO A 299 14.46 2.43 -23.48
CA PRO A 299 13.51 2.80 -22.45
C PRO A 299 12.18 3.23 -23.07
N ARG A 300 11.13 3.30 -22.26
CA ARG A 300 9.83 3.81 -22.73
C ARG A 300 9.73 5.31 -22.59
N ALA A 301 10.36 5.86 -21.57
CA ALA A 301 10.43 7.28 -21.30
C ALA A 301 11.68 7.57 -20.47
N ALA A 302 11.98 8.85 -20.32
CA ALA A 302 13.09 9.36 -19.54
C ALA A 302 12.80 10.80 -19.11
N ASN A 303 13.45 11.24 -18.04
CA ASN A 303 13.29 12.60 -17.51
C ASN A 303 14.65 13.26 -17.21
N THR A 304 14.69 14.59 -17.33
CA THR A 304 15.71 15.47 -16.72
C THR A 304 15.05 16.44 -15.74
N SER A 305 15.84 17.40 -15.23
CA SER A 305 15.31 18.62 -14.61
C SER A 305 14.60 19.57 -15.59
N GLU A 306 14.77 19.39 -16.90
CA GLU A 306 14.23 20.30 -17.93
C GLU A 306 12.95 19.77 -18.57
N GLY A 307 12.69 18.46 -18.53
CA GLY A 307 11.46 17.88 -19.07
C GLY A 307 11.48 16.36 -19.09
N LEU A 308 10.47 15.76 -19.71
CA LEU A 308 10.40 14.32 -19.93
C LEU A 308 10.15 13.98 -21.39
N VAL A 309 10.77 12.91 -21.88
CA VAL A 309 10.56 12.37 -23.23
C VAL A 309 9.89 11.01 -23.12
N MET A 310 8.87 10.77 -23.94
CA MET A 310 8.13 9.52 -24.03
C MET A 310 8.19 8.94 -25.45
N SER A 311 8.50 7.65 -25.55
CA SER A 311 8.36 6.89 -26.79
C SER A 311 6.89 6.61 -27.13
N ALA A 312 6.62 6.18 -28.37
CA ALA A 312 5.29 5.77 -28.78
C ALA A 312 4.74 4.57 -27.97
N ARG A 313 5.62 3.79 -27.33
CA ARG A 313 5.29 2.62 -26.50
C ARG A 313 4.87 2.96 -25.08
N ALA A 314 5.08 4.20 -24.63
CA ALA A 314 4.78 4.63 -23.27
C ALA A 314 3.27 4.83 -23.06
N ASP A 315 2.76 4.46 -21.90
CA ASP A 315 1.36 4.63 -21.51
C ASP A 315 1.18 5.68 -20.39
N ALA A 316 -0.04 5.82 -19.88
CA ALA A 316 -0.33 6.77 -18.80
C ALA A 316 0.41 6.45 -17.50
N THR A 317 0.67 5.18 -17.21
CA THR A 317 1.47 4.76 -16.04
C THR A 317 2.93 5.17 -16.22
N THR A 318 3.47 5.02 -17.44
CA THR A 318 4.80 5.51 -17.79
C THR A 318 4.89 7.03 -17.59
N LEU A 319 3.93 7.80 -18.11
CA LEU A 319 3.87 9.24 -17.89
C LEU A 319 3.82 9.59 -16.39
N ALA A 320 3.02 8.86 -15.62
CA ALA A 320 2.89 9.08 -14.19
C ALA A 320 4.21 8.82 -13.44
N HIS A 321 4.97 7.79 -13.85
CA HIS A 321 6.28 7.46 -13.30
C HIS A 321 7.30 8.58 -13.55
N GLU A 322 7.41 9.06 -14.79
CA GLU A 322 8.33 10.16 -15.13
C GLU A 322 7.97 11.47 -14.42
N ILE A 323 6.68 11.76 -14.27
CA ILE A 323 6.23 12.89 -13.45
C ILE A 323 6.64 12.71 -11.99
N GLY A 324 6.72 11.47 -11.51
CA GLY A 324 7.22 11.16 -10.16
C GLY A 324 8.67 11.62 -10.01
N HIS A 325 9.51 11.39 -11.02
CA HIS A 325 10.86 11.94 -11.03
C HIS A 325 10.89 13.48 -11.10
N ALA A 326 9.94 14.11 -11.80
CA ALA A 326 9.80 15.57 -11.78
C ALA A 326 9.46 16.11 -10.38
N PHE A 327 8.72 15.34 -9.57
CA PHE A 327 8.52 15.57 -8.14
C PHE A 327 9.70 15.12 -7.27
N GLY A 328 10.83 14.72 -7.84
CA GLY A 328 12.04 14.33 -7.10
C GLY A 328 12.01 12.93 -6.50
N LEU A 329 11.07 12.07 -6.91
CA LEU A 329 11.02 10.68 -6.47
C LEU A 329 12.07 9.85 -7.22
N SER A 330 12.74 8.94 -6.51
CA SER A 330 13.71 8.01 -7.11
C SER A 330 13.04 6.71 -7.55
N ASP A 331 13.72 5.96 -8.40
CA ASP A 331 13.32 4.57 -8.66
C ASP A 331 13.49 3.68 -7.42
N ALA A 332 12.63 2.67 -7.34
CA ALA A 332 12.71 1.54 -6.42
C ALA A 332 12.79 0.21 -7.18
N TYR A 333 13.49 -0.77 -6.61
CA TYR A 333 13.73 -2.09 -7.20
C TYR A 333 13.66 -3.20 -6.13
N VAL A 334 13.31 -4.44 -6.52
CA VAL A 334 13.39 -5.59 -5.59
C VAL A 334 14.75 -6.26 -5.59
N SER A 335 15.59 -6.00 -6.59
CA SER A 335 17.00 -6.37 -6.61
C SER A 335 17.80 -5.55 -7.61
N SER A 336 19.12 -5.51 -7.42
CA SER A 336 20.08 -4.93 -8.38
C SER A 336 20.16 -5.70 -9.70
N ALA A 337 19.84 -7.01 -9.67
CA ALA A 337 19.85 -7.87 -10.84
C ALA A 337 18.73 -7.55 -11.83
N GLU A 338 17.62 -6.97 -11.37
CA GLU A 338 16.50 -6.60 -12.25
C GLU A 338 16.79 -5.36 -13.09
N LYS A 339 17.53 -4.37 -12.58
CA LYS A 339 18.04 -3.28 -13.42
C LYS A 339 19.09 -3.78 -14.43
N GLN A 340 19.83 -4.84 -14.10
CA GLN A 340 20.75 -5.49 -15.05
C GLN A 340 20.05 -6.14 -16.25
N ILE A 341 18.73 -6.39 -16.16
CA ILE A 341 17.92 -6.85 -17.31
C ILE A 341 17.59 -5.67 -18.25
N SER A 342 17.70 -4.42 -17.78
CA SER A 342 17.49 -3.20 -18.56
C SER A 342 18.77 -2.44 -18.95
N THR A 343 19.91 -2.66 -18.29
CA THR A 343 21.23 -2.05 -18.62
C THR A 343 22.40 -2.98 -18.21
N PRO A 344 23.35 -3.43 -19.07
CA PRO A 344 24.46 -4.27 -18.67
C PRO A 344 25.66 -3.40 -18.25
N SER A 345 25.73 -3.11 -16.94
CA SER A 345 27.00 -2.69 -16.32
C SER A 345 27.55 -3.77 -15.40
N THR A 346 28.86 -3.98 -15.51
CA THR A 346 29.67 -5.07 -14.97
C THR A 346 29.91 -4.93 -13.46
N SER A 347 29.01 -5.48 -12.66
CA SER A 347 29.28 -6.30 -11.46
C SER A 347 28.00 -6.37 -10.62
N PRO A 348 27.44 -7.56 -10.35
CA PRO A 348 26.27 -7.67 -9.49
C PRO A 348 26.66 -7.32 -8.05
N VAL A 349 26.31 -6.12 -7.59
CA VAL A 349 26.25 -5.86 -6.15
C VAL A 349 24.96 -6.50 -5.69
N SER A 350 25.02 -7.68 -5.05
CA SER A 350 23.80 -8.32 -4.53
C SER A 350 23.15 -7.37 -3.53
N VAL A 351 21.93 -6.91 -3.79
CA VAL A 351 21.09 -6.36 -2.73
C VAL A 351 20.97 -7.44 -1.67
N ALA A 352 21.27 -7.11 -0.41
CA ALA A 352 21.27 -8.08 0.66
C ALA A 352 19.88 -8.73 0.73
N THR A 353 19.80 -10.00 0.35
CA THR A 353 18.56 -10.77 0.24
C THR A 353 17.77 -10.85 1.54
N ASN A 354 18.35 -10.40 2.67
CA ASN A 354 17.72 -10.39 3.98
C ASN A 354 16.84 -9.16 4.27
N PHE A 355 16.90 -8.07 3.49
CA PHE A 355 16.13 -6.85 3.78
C PHE A 355 14.76 -6.85 3.09
N ILE A 356 14.74 -7.01 1.77
CA ILE A 356 13.52 -7.02 0.95
C ILE A 356 12.65 -8.28 1.21
N ASN A 357 13.25 -9.33 1.80
CA ASN A 357 12.53 -10.53 2.22
C ASN A 357 11.92 -10.46 3.63
N ARG A 358 12.05 -9.34 4.35
CA ARG A 358 11.39 -9.17 5.65
C ARG A 358 9.88 -9.07 5.46
N ALA A 359 9.14 -9.81 6.28
CA ALA A 359 7.68 -9.75 6.30
C ALA A 359 7.13 -8.46 6.95
N CYS A 360 7.97 -7.74 7.69
CA CYS A 360 7.66 -6.46 8.32
C CYS A 360 8.90 -5.57 8.26
N ALA A 361 8.88 -4.55 7.41
CA ALA A 361 9.97 -3.60 7.28
C ALA A 361 9.64 -2.29 8.03
N PRO A 362 10.63 -1.69 8.74
CA PRO A 362 10.52 -0.37 9.34
C PRO A 362 9.78 0.66 8.52
N PHE A 363 10.05 0.74 7.22
CA PHE A 363 9.54 1.74 6.29
C PHE A 363 8.84 1.04 5.12
N ASP A 364 7.64 0.54 5.35
CA ASP A 364 6.78 0.07 4.25
C ASP A 364 5.86 1.20 3.72
N TRP A 365 5.08 0.86 2.71
CA TRP A 365 4.15 1.72 1.92
C TRP A 365 3.43 2.85 2.68
N ASN A 366 3.01 2.60 3.93
CA ASN A 366 2.27 3.56 4.76
C ASN A 366 3.13 4.09 5.94
N GLY A 367 4.35 4.55 5.68
CA GLY A 367 5.05 5.51 6.55
C GLY A 367 5.51 4.91 7.88
N GLY A 368 6.55 4.09 7.81
CA GLY A 368 7.18 3.42 8.94
C GLY A 368 7.17 4.10 10.32
N CYS A 369 6.60 3.46 11.34
CA CYS A 369 6.84 3.78 12.74
C CYS A 369 7.17 2.51 13.54
N CYS A 370 8.30 1.90 13.21
CA CYS A 370 9.06 1.12 14.18
C CYS A 370 9.74 2.04 15.21
N GLY A 371 8.99 2.97 15.82
CA GLY A 371 9.51 4.00 16.71
C GLY A 371 8.96 3.96 18.15
N ARG A 372 7.96 3.12 18.45
CA ARG A 372 7.30 3.10 19.77
C ARG A 372 7.32 1.77 20.52
N GLY A 373 8.23 0.85 20.20
CA GLY A 373 8.45 -0.36 21.02
C GLY A 373 7.26 -1.34 21.11
N GLU A 374 6.13 -1.05 20.47
CA GLU A 374 4.94 -1.88 20.40
C GLU A 374 4.79 -2.38 18.96
N GLY A 375 5.06 -3.67 18.76
CA GLY A 375 5.07 -4.31 17.46
C GLY A 375 3.66 -4.40 16.86
N GLY A 376 3.32 -3.44 16.01
CA GLY A 376 2.15 -3.50 15.13
C GLY A 376 2.53 -4.00 13.75
N CYS A 377 2.22 -5.26 13.44
CA CYS A 377 2.31 -5.77 12.08
C CYS A 377 1.37 -4.97 11.17
N ARG A 378 1.96 -4.36 10.14
CA ARG A 378 1.24 -3.58 9.12
C ARG A 378 0.50 -4.51 8.17
N TYR A 379 -0.56 -3.97 7.58
CA TYR A 379 -1.62 -4.65 6.85
C TYR A 379 -1.10 -5.29 5.58
N TYR A 380 -0.36 -6.36 5.75
CA TYR A 380 -0.18 -7.32 4.72
C TYR A 380 -0.64 -8.68 5.26
N GLN A 381 -1.17 -9.53 4.38
CA GLN A 381 -1.36 -10.92 4.73
C GLN A 381 0.00 -11.46 5.15
N ASN A 382 0.17 -11.77 6.45
CA ASN A 382 1.41 -12.35 6.95
C ASN A 382 1.70 -13.65 6.16
N PRO A 383 2.84 -13.82 5.47
CA PRO A 383 4.07 -13.01 5.48
C PRO A 383 4.37 -12.31 4.13
N THR A 384 3.57 -11.32 3.72
CA THR A 384 3.88 -10.56 2.50
C THR A 384 5.18 -9.78 2.72
N ARG A 385 6.07 -9.83 1.74
CA ARG A 385 7.42 -9.27 1.81
C ARG A 385 7.49 -7.97 1.01
N MET A 386 8.48 -7.12 1.28
CA MET A 386 8.75 -5.94 0.43
C MET A 386 8.96 -6.33 -1.04
N ALA A 387 9.52 -7.50 -1.32
CA ALA A 387 9.62 -8.08 -2.67
C ALA A 387 8.27 -8.16 -3.42
N THR A 388 7.16 -8.27 -2.68
CA THR A 388 5.80 -8.32 -3.23
C THR A 388 5.16 -6.94 -3.35
N ILE A 389 5.64 -5.98 -2.55
CA ILE A 389 5.07 -4.63 -2.43
C ILE A 389 5.70 -3.69 -3.46
N VAL A 390 7.03 -3.69 -3.52
CA VAL A 390 7.81 -2.79 -4.39
C VAL A 390 7.34 -2.84 -5.84
N PRO A 391 7.06 -4.01 -6.46
CA PRO A 391 6.60 -4.06 -7.86
C PRO A 391 5.24 -3.40 -8.14
N ARG A 392 4.51 -2.97 -7.11
CA ARG A 392 3.22 -2.28 -7.23
C ARG A 392 3.35 -0.76 -7.15
N LEU A 393 4.50 -0.29 -6.66
CA LEU A 393 4.76 1.14 -6.47
C LEU A 393 4.89 1.82 -7.81
N LEU A 394 4.35 3.03 -7.93
CA LEU A 394 4.48 3.88 -9.11
C LEU A 394 5.95 4.00 -9.52
N MET A 395 6.84 4.17 -8.54
CA MET A 395 8.28 4.34 -8.75
C MET A 395 9.06 3.03 -8.92
N TYR A 396 8.43 1.89 -9.16
CA TYR A 396 9.18 0.67 -9.47
C TYR A 396 9.77 0.77 -10.88
N GLY A 397 11.10 0.78 -11.00
CA GLY A 397 11.81 1.14 -12.24
C GLY A 397 11.80 0.08 -13.35
N VAL A 398 11.26 -1.12 -13.11
CA VAL A 398 11.27 -2.22 -14.10
C VAL A 398 9.97 -2.29 -14.87
N HIS A 399 10.03 -2.04 -16.18
CA HIS A 399 8.85 -2.01 -17.02
C HIS A 399 8.39 -3.38 -17.55
N SER A 400 7.11 -3.72 -17.36
CA SER A 400 6.46 -4.90 -17.96
C SER A 400 5.19 -4.51 -18.73
N ASP A 401 4.75 -5.34 -19.67
CA ASP A 401 3.58 -5.04 -20.53
C ASP A 401 2.22 -5.14 -19.80
N ASN A 402 2.19 -5.64 -18.56
CA ASN A 402 0.97 -5.88 -17.77
C ASN A 402 0.95 -5.02 -16.50
N ASP A 403 1.35 -3.77 -16.63
CA ASP A 403 1.76 -3.01 -15.48
C ASP A 403 0.62 -2.49 -14.59
N ILE A 404 0.66 -2.90 -13.32
CA ILE A 404 -0.28 -2.50 -12.26
C ILE A 404 0.33 -1.45 -11.31
N ARG A 405 1.52 -0.91 -11.61
CA ARG A 405 2.24 0.07 -10.78
C ARG A 405 1.50 1.40 -10.65
N ARG A 406 0.71 1.57 -9.61
CA ARG A 406 -0.07 2.82 -9.40
C ARG A 406 0.08 3.37 -7.99
N ASP A 407 0.73 2.63 -7.11
CA ASP A 407 0.80 2.93 -5.70
C ASP A 407 1.84 4.08 -5.48
N ILE A 408 1.41 5.30 -5.10
CA ILE A 408 2.24 6.37 -4.49
C ILE A 408 2.34 6.30 -2.94
N THR A 409 3.55 6.21 -2.38
CA THR A 409 3.78 6.04 -0.92
C THR A 409 3.70 7.34 -0.13
N ILE A 410 3.32 7.29 1.16
CA ILE A 410 3.34 8.48 2.04
C ILE A 410 4.78 8.94 2.35
N GLY A 411 5.63 7.99 2.68
CA GLY A 411 7.01 8.16 3.13
C GLY A 411 7.96 7.23 2.38
N PRO A 412 9.26 7.25 2.70
CA PRO A 412 10.26 6.45 2.02
C PRO A 412 10.00 4.96 2.28
N VAL A 413 10.51 4.11 1.38
CA VAL A 413 10.26 2.66 1.43
C VAL A 413 11.54 1.86 1.41
N ASP A 414 11.55 0.78 2.18
CA ASP A 414 12.58 -0.25 2.18
C ASP A 414 12.65 -0.99 0.83
N ALA A 415 13.44 -0.46 -0.10
CA ALA A 415 13.65 -0.96 -1.45
C ALA A 415 15.08 -0.65 -1.93
N ALA A 416 15.57 -1.38 -2.94
CA ALA A 416 16.83 -0.99 -3.57
C ALA A 416 16.60 0.26 -4.43
N ASN A 417 17.45 1.27 -4.29
CA ASN A 417 17.42 2.46 -5.13
C ASN A 417 18.76 2.68 -5.85
N TYR A 418 18.70 3.50 -6.90
CA TYR A 418 19.86 3.90 -7.68
C TYR A 418 20.20 5.36 -7.36
N ILE A 419 21.45 5.62 -6.96
CA ILE A 419 22.01 6.96 -6.89
C ILE A 419 23.21 6.96 -7.83
N GLY A 420 23.06 7.58 -9.01
CA GLY A 420 24.15 7.73 -9.96
C GLY A 420 25.13 8.79 -9.47
N ASP A 421 26.36 8.41 -9.15
CA ASP A 421 27.43 9.34 -8.82
C ASP A 421 28.57 9.19 -9.85
N GLY A 422 28.37 9.84 -11.01
CA GLY A 422 29.36 10.23 -12.02
C GLY A 422 30.16 9.16 -12.75
N ASP A 423 30.71 8.15 -12.06
CA ASP A 423 31.67 7.18 -12.62
C ASP A 423 31.61 5.79 -11.94
N SER A 424 30.70 5.57 -10.98
CA SER A 424 30.51 4.24 -10.40
C SER A 424 29.05 3.97 -9.99
N THR A 425 28.52 2.83 -10.42
CA THR A 425 27.23 2.30 -9.96
C THR A 425 27.37 1.75 -8.55
N VAL A 426 27.10 2.57 -7.53
CA VAL A 426 27.01 2.09 -6.14
C VAL A 426 25.55 1.84 -5.80
N TRP A 427 25.20 0.57 -5.60
CA TRP A 427 23.91 0.18 -5.03
C TRP A 427 23.96 0.36 -3.52
N TYR A 428 23.07 1.19 -2.98
CA TYR A 428 22.94 1.36 -1.55
C TYR A 428 21.79 0.50 -1.01
N ASP A 429 22.05 -0.22 0.08
CA ASP A 429 21.01 -0.84 0.93
C ASP A 429 20.43 0.27 1.81
N GLN A 430 19.70 1.20 1.19
CA GLN A 430 19.14 2.38 1.83
C GLN A 430 17.65 2.51 1.51
N VAL A 431 16.93 3.19 2.40
CA VAL A 431 15.50 3.47 2.23
C VAL A 431 15.32 4.33 0.98
N ALA A 432 14.55 3.85 0.01
CA ALA A 432 14.29 4.56 -1.23
C ALA A 432 13.43 5.80 -0.95
N PRO A 433 13.87 7.01 -1.37
CA PRO A 433 13.16 8.26 -1.09
C PRO A 433 11.99 8.46 -2.08
N ILE A 434 11.03 7.55 -2.02
CA ILE A 434 9.88 7.51 -2.92
C ILE A 434 8.59 8.04 -2.29
N GLY A 435 8.65 8.40 -1.00
CA GLY A 435 7.57 9.06 -0.27
C GLY A 435 7.21 10.40 -0.87
N PHE A 436 5.99 10.55 -1.37
CA PHE A 436 5.57 11.77 -2.06
C PHE A 436 5.61 12.99 -1.14
N PHE A 437 5.14 12.86 0.10
CA PHE A 437 5.05 14.00 1.02
C PHE A 437 6.35 14.27 1.79
N GLU A 438 7.23 13.28 1.93
CA GLU A 438 8.51 13.45 2.64
C GLU A 438 9.66 13.85 1.70
N ASN A 439 9.59 13.48 0.42
CA ASN A 439 10.64 13.76 -0.56
C ASN A 439 10.20 14.73 -1.67
N GLY A 440 8.90 14.83 -1.94
CA GLY A 440 8.35 15.71 -2.99
C GLY A 440 8.52 17.20 -2.72
N ASP A 441 8.58 17.60 -1.44
CA ASP A 441 8.76 19.02 -1.06
C ASP A 441 10.15 19.57 -1.42
N LYS A 442 11.14 18.73 -1.77
CA LYS A 442 12.45 19.21 -2.22
C LYS A 442 12.39 19.90 -3.59
N LYS A 443 11.33 19.70 -4.35
CA LYS A 443 10.99 20.46 -5.56
C LYS A 443 9.52 20.86 -5.49
N SER A 444 9.23 21.95 -4.77
CA SER A 444 7.88 22.54 -4.62
C SER A 444 7.17 22.95 -5.93
N SER A 445 7.79 22.65 -7.08
CA SER A 445 7.27 22.82 -8.43
C SER A 445 8.04 21.83 -9.33
N PRO A 446 7.39 21.19 -10.33
CA PRO A 446 8.04 20.44 -11.41
C PRO A 446 9.08 21.25 -12.21
N ASN A 447 9.28 22.53 -11.88
CA ASN A 447 10.32 23.40 -12.38
C ASN A 447 10.66 24.40 -11.27
N HIS A 448 11.82 24.28 -10.61
CA HIS A 448 12.56 25.36 -9.94
C HIS A 448 13.84 24.81 -9.26
N GLU A 449 14.97 24.87 -9.96
CA GLU A 449 16.08 25.75 -9.56
C GLU A 449 16.40 26.68 -10.73
#